data_AF-A0A9D6YPZ9-F1
#
_entry.id   AF-A0A9D6YPZ9-F1
#
_cell.length_a   1.000
_cell.length_b   1.000
_cell.length_c   1.000
_cell.angle_alpha   90.00
_cell.angle_beta   90.00
_cell.angle_gamma   90.00
#
_symmetry.space_group_name_H-M   'P 1'
#
loop_
_entity.id
_entity.type
_entity.pdbx_description
1 polymer ?
#
loop_
_entity_poly.entity_id
_entity_poly.type
_entity_poly.pdbx_seq_one_letter_code
_entity_poly.pdbx_strand_id
1 'polypeptide(L)' 'EIFLAPPQSPRHLATGWRTPPGDPVALADAIAEALSLQASAHDDLALRARRNAQERFSVEEMQRATLQVYERLLGL' A
#
# COMPACT_ATOMS: atom_id res chain seq x y z
N GLU A 1 1.76 2.30 -8.12
CA GLU A 1 2.14 2.97 -6.85
C GLU A 1 2.17 1.95 -5.73
N ILE A 2 3.22 1.94 -4.90
CA ILE A 2 3.47 0.89 -3.89
C ILE A 2 2.58 1.04 -2.66
N PHE A 3 2.16 2.27 -2.34
CA PHE A 3 1.43 2.60 -1.13
C PHE A 3 0.16 3.37 -1.47
N LEU A 4 -1.01 2.89 -1.02
CA LEU A 4 -2.30 3.55 -1.29
C LEU A 4 -2.62 4.49 -0.13
N ALA A 5 -2.58 5.79 -0.40
CA ALA A 5 -2.98 6.84 0.54
C ALA A 5 -3.47 8.08 -0.22
N PRO A 6 -4.23 8.98 0.43
CA PRO A 6 -4.55 10.28 -0.15
C PRO A 6 -3.27 11.09 -0.46
N PRO A 7 -3.30 11.94 -1.51
CA PRO A 7 -4.43 12.18 -2.42
C PRO A 7 -4.60 11.14 -3.54
N GLN A 8 -3.64 10.23 -3.74
CA GLN A 8 -3.63 9.30 -4.88
C GLN A 8 -4.70 8.21 -4.77
N SER A 9 -5.16 7.90 -3.56
CA SER A 9 -6.24 6.96 -3.30
C SER A 9 -7.22 7.51 -2.27
N PRO A 10 -8.53 7.29 -2.43
CA PRO A 10 -9.50 7.70 -1.44
C PRO A 10 -9.28 6.95 -0.12
N ARG A 11 -9.58 7.59 1.02
CA ARG A 11 -9.31 7.04 2.37
C ARG A 11 -9.85 5.62 2.60
N HIS A 12 -11.01 5.28 2.04
CA HIS A 12 -11.60 3.95 2.20
C HIS A 12 -10.83 2.83 1.45
N LEU A 13 -9.97 3.19 0.49
CA LEU A 13 -9.06 2.26 -0.20
C LEU A 13 -7.62 2.36 0.33
N ALA A 14 -7.34 3.27 1.26
CA ALA A 14 -6.01 3.46 1.79
C ALA A 14 -5.53 2.20 2.53
N THR A 15 -4.24 1.91 2.38
CA THR A 15 -3.52 0.81 3.05
C THR A 15 -2.65 1.32 4.21
N GLY A 16 -2.74 2.62 4.50
CA GLY A 16 -2.07 3.28 5.61
C GLY A 16 -2.02 4.80 5.41
N TRP A 17 -1.05 5.46 6.04
CA TRP A 17 -0.88 6.91 6.03
C TRP A 17 0.39 7.31 5.30
N ARG A 18 0.32 8.46 4.61
CA ARG A 18 1.46 9.12 4.00
C ARG A 18 1.58 10.51 4.59
N THR A 19 2.77 10.85 5.08
CA THR A 19 3.05 12.16 5.67
C THR A 19 4.09 12.90 4.84
N PRO A 20 4.09 14.25 4.87
CA PRO A 20 5.15 15.03 4.23
C PRO A 20 6.52 14.69 4.84
N PRO A 21 7.58 14.59 4.01
CA PRO A 21 8.94 14.42 4.53
C PRO A 21 9.34 15.57 5.45
N GLY A 22 9.95 15.24 6.60
CA GLY A 22 10.43 16.26 7.54
C GLY A 22 9.35 16.93 8.39
N ASP A 23 8.10 16.45 8.35
CA ASP A 23 7.01 16.95 9.19
C ASP A 23 6.75 15.99 10.37
N PRO A 24 7.32 16.26 11.56
CA PRO A 24 7.12 15.42 12.74
C PRO A 24 5.71 15.53 13.31
N VAL A 25 5.01 16.65 13.10
CA VAL A 25 3.64 16.85 13.59
C VAL A 25 2.68 15.97 12.79
N ALA A 26 2.77 16.02 11.46
CA ALA A 26 1.97 15.15 10.59
C ALA A 26 2.24 13.66 10.86
N LEU A 27 3.48 13.29 11.19
CA LEU A 27 3.81 11.92 11.60
C LEU A 27 3.17 11.54 12.93
N ALA A 28 3.27 12.41 13.95
CA ALA A 28 2.65 12.17 15.25
C ALA A 28 1.12 12.03 15.13
N ASP A 29 0.48 12.89 14.34
CA ASP A 29 -0.96 12.84 14.09
C ASP A 29 -1.38 11.53 13.40
N ALA A 30 -0.62 11.08 12.40
CA ALA A 30 -0.90 9.81 11.72
C ALA A 30 -0.76 8.60 12.66
N ILE A 31 0.25 8.62 13.54
CA ILE A 31 0.42 7.57 14.57
C ILE A 31 -0.73 7.61 15.57
N ALA A 32 -1.13 8.80 16.03
CA ALA A 32 -2.26 8.97 16.94
C ALA A 32 -3.57 8.47 16.30
N GLU A 33 -3.83 8.80 15.02
CA GLU A 33 -4.97 8.29 14.26
C GLU A 33 -4.96 6.76 14.22
N ALA A 34 -3.83 6.15 13.86
CA ALA A 34 -3.68 4.70 13.79
C ALA A 34 -3.96 4.00 15.13
N LEU A 35 -3.45 4.57 16.24
CA LEU A 35 -3.65 4.04 17.59
C LEU A 35 -5.08 4.27 18.12
N SER A 36 -5.80 5.25 17.57
CA SER A 36 -7.19 5.55 17.93
C SER A 36 -8.22 4.67 17.22
N LEU A 37 -7.81 3.87 16.24
CA LEU A 37 -8.71 3.00 15.49
C LEU A 37 -9.38 1.97 16.41
N GLN A 38 -10.68 1.78 16.22
CA GLN A 38 -11.37 0.64 16.80
C GLN A 38 -10.89 -0.67 16.17
N ALA A 39 -11.00 -1.78 16.91
CA ALA A 39 -10.52 -3.09 16.48
C ALA A 39 -11.00 -3.49 15.08
N SER A 40 -12.29 -3.30 14.78
CA SER A 40 -12.86 -3.60 13.45
C SER A 40 -12.23 -2.76 12.33
N ALA A 41 -12.10 -1.45 12.54
CA ALA A 41 -11.49 -0.55 11.56
C ALA A 41 -10.00 -0.88 11.35
N HIS A 42 -9.30 -1.27 12.41
CA HIS A 42 -7.92 -1.73 12.33
C HIS A 42 -7.80 -3.03 11.54
N ASP A 43 -8.66 -4.01 11.80
CA ASP A 43 -8.66 -5.30 11.08
C ASP A 43 -8.98 -5.14 9.60
N ASP A 44 -9.95 -4.28 9.28
CA ASP A 44 -10.30 -3.95 7.90
C ASP A 44 -9.13 -3.30 7.16
N LEU A 45 -8.42 -2.36 7.81
CA LEU A 45 -7.21 -1.74 7.26
C LEU A 45 -6.11 -2.79 7.03
N ALA A 46 -5.85 -3.65 8.03
CA ALA A 46 -4.84 -4.69 7.95
C ALA A 46 -5.13 -5.70 6.84
N LEU A 47 -6.40 -6.10 6.66
CA LEU A 47 -6.82 -7.00 5.60
C LEU A 47 -6.60 -6.37 4.21
N ARG A 48 -7.02 -5.10 4.02
CA ARG A 48 -6.78 -4.38 2.76
C ARG A 48 -5.30 -4.24 2.45
N ALA A 49 -4.49 -3.86 3.44
CA ALA A 49 -3.05 -3.70 3.28
C ALA A 49 -2.37 -5.02 2.88
N ARG A 50 -2.70 -6.13 3.56
CA ARG A 50 -2.18 -7.47 3.23
C ARG A 50 -2.59 -7.90 1.82
N ARG A 51 -3.87 -7.73 1.45
CA ARG A 51 -4.36 -8.08 0.12
C ARG A 51 -3.61 -7.30 -0.97
N ASN A 52 -3.48 -5.98 -0.84
CA ASN A 52 -2.73 -5.18 -1.81
C ASN A 52 -1.27 -5.63 -1.94
N ALA A 53 -0.63 -6.03 -0.84
CA ALA A 53 0.73 -6.55 -0.89
C ALA A 53 0.82 -7.89 -1.65
N GLN A 54 -0.09 -8.82 -1.36
CA GLN A 54 -0.13 -10.13 -2.01
C GLN A 54 -0.48 -10.04 -3.50
N GLU A 55 -1.39 -9.15 -3.89
CA GLU A 55 -1.84 -9.02 -5.28
C GLU A 55 -0.80 -8.35 -6.19
N ARG A 56 0.09 -7.52 -5.63
CA ARG A 56 0.98 -6.66 -6.44
C ARG A 56 2.46 -6.94 -6.26
N PHE A 57 2.84 -7.51 -5.12
CA PHE A 57 4.23 -7.70 -4.72
C PHE A 57 4.52 -9.13 -4.25
N SER A 58 3.66 -10.10 -4.59
CA SER A 58 4.01 -11.50 -4.41
C SER A 58 5.18 -11.89 -5.30
N VAL A 59 5.89 -12.95 -4.89
CA VAL A 59 7.02 -13.47 -5.66
C VAL A 59 6.57 -13.90 -7.05
N GLU A 60 5.43 -14.56 -7.13
CA GLU A 60 4.82 -15.02 -8.38
C GLU A 60 4.51 -13.84 -9.31
N GLU A 61 3.93 -12.77 -8.78
CA GLU A 61 3.60 -11.58 -9.56
C GLU A 61 4.86 -10.85 -10.03
N MET A 62 5.87 -10.73 -9.17
CA MET A 62 7.16 -10.13 -9.53
C MET A 62 7.90 -10.94 -10.60
N GLN A 63 7.89 -12.27 -10.50
CA GLN A 63 8.47 -13.16 -11.51
C GLN A 63 7.72 -13.02 -12.84
N ARG A 64 6.39 -13.05 -12.81
CA ARG A 64 5.54 -12.85 -13.99
C ARG A 64 5.85 -11.52 -14.68
N ALA A 65 5.88 -10.42 -13.93
CA ALA A 65 6.21 -9.10 -14.46
C ALA A 65 7.62 -9.05 -15.08
N THR A 66 8.58 -9.77 -14.48
CA THR A 66 9.95 -9.87 -15.01
C THR A 66 10.00 -10.65 -16.32
N LEU A 67 9.34 -11.81 -16.37
CA LEU A 67 9.27 -12.64 -17.57
C LEU A 67 8.57 -11.92 -18.73
N GLN A 68 7.51 -11.15 -18.45
CA GLN A 68 6.85 -10.31 -19.45
C GLN A 68 7.78 -9.26 -20.08
N VAL A 69 8.77 -8.76 -19.34
CA VAL A 69 9.79 -7.88 -19.93
C VAL A 69 10.65 -8.66 -20.91
N TYR A 70 11.08 -9.88 -20.55
CA TYR A 70 11.87 -10.73 -21.42
C TYR A 70 11.10 -11.16 -22.68
N GLU A 71 9.84 -11.56 -22.54
CA GLU A 71 8.95 -11.90 -23.66
C GLU A 71 8.86 -10.73 -24.65
N ARG A 72 8.56 -9.51 -24.15
CA ARG A 72 8.49 -8.31 -24.99
C ARG A 72 9.81 -7.98 -25.71
N LEU A 73 10.95 -8.17 -25.04
CA LEU A 73 12.26 -7.92 -25.65
C LEU A 73 12.65 -8.98 -26.69
N LEU A 74 12.14 -10.21 -26.53
CA LEU A 74 12.35 -11.31 -27.47
C LEU A 74 11.29 -11.36 -28.59
N GLY A 75 10.26 -10.51 -28.53
CA GLY A 75 9.17 -10.45 -29.51
C GLY A 75 8.16 -11.59 -29.39
N LEU A 76 8.02 -12.16 -28.18
CA LEU A 76 7.04 -13.18 -27.83
C LEU A 76 5.70 -12.55 -27.38
#